data_AF-A0A519Z1T7-F1
#
_entry.id   AF-A0A519Z1T7-F1
#
_cell.length_a   1.000
_cell.length_b   1.000
_cell.length_c   1.000
_cell.angle_alpha   90.00
_cell.angle_beta   90.00
_cell.angle_gamma   90.00
#
_symmetry.space_group_name_H-M   'P 1'
#
loop_
_entity.id
_entity.type
_entity.pdbx_description
1 polymer ?
#
loop_
_entity_poly.entity_id
_entity_poly.type
_entity_poly.pdbx_seq_one_letter_code
_entity_poly.pdbx_strand_id
1 'polypeptide(L)'
;MRQWPSVQECQVKLIWEEEYMGRQLRFNEYTSYNFDYYAHAMEAMVSGVPRGWYAYRELEWLAFPQLTSDKGVVQDLEALQQHLEAIGQFRLVRSPDSLRLYAYHRPS
;
A
#
# COMPACT_ATOMS: atom_id res chain seq x y z
N MET A 1 -17.67 -6.97 13.92
CA MET A 1 -16.52 -6.07 13.72
C MET A 1 -15.63 -6.73 12.68
N ARG A 2 -15.32 -6.08 11.55
CA ARG A 2 -14.35 -6.63 10.59
C ARG A 2 -12.97 -6.51 11.22
N GLN A 3 -12.27 -7.64 11.35
CA GLN A 3 -10.91 -7.69 11.90
C GLN A 3 -9.98 -7.02 10.89
N TRP A 4 -9.19 -6.04 11.32
CA TRP A 4 -8.19 -5.41 10.46
C TRP A 4 -7.20 -6.50 10.01
N PRO A 5 -6.85 -6.60 8.72
CA PRO A 5 -5.97 -7.65 8.21
C PRO A 5 -4.49 -7.49 8.63
N SER A 6 -4.21 -6.69 9.66
CA SER A 6 -2.90 -6.51 10.28
C SER A 6 -1.79 -6.28 9.24
N VAL A 7 -1.97 -5.27 8.39
CA VAL A 7 -0.92 -4.87 7.42
C VAL A 7 0.33 -4.48 8.20
N GLN A 8 1.41 -5.22 7.99
CA GLN A 8 2.72 -5.00 8.63
C GLN A 8 3.63 -4.16 7.73
N GLU A 9 3.61 -4.44 6.43
CA GLU A 9 4.34 -3.67 5.43
C GLU A 9 3.50 -3.47 4.16
N CYS A 10 3.54 -2.24 3.66
CA CYS A 10 2.95 -1.87 2.38
C CYS A 10 3.96 -1.02 1.61
N GLN A 11 4.42 -1.54 0.49
CA GLN A 11 5.28 -0.85 -0.46
C GLN A 11 4.42 -0.08 -1.45
N VAL A 12 4.89 1.08 -1.89
CA VAL A 12 4.15 1.96 -2.79
C VAL A 12 5.03 2.47 -3.91
N LYS A 13 4.54 2.39 -5.14
CA LYS A 13 5.15 3.05 -6.30
C LYS A 13 4.24 4.14 -6.81
N LEU A 14 4.83 5.29 -7.13
CA LEU A 14 4.13 6.42 -7.72
C LEU A 14 4.20 6.36 -9.26
N ILE A 15 3.18 6.87 -9.94
CA ILE A 15 2.98 6.77 -11.40
C ILE A 15 4.09 7.46 -12.22
N TRP A 16 4.75 8.45 -11.63
CA TRP A 16 5.84 9.18 -12.25
C TRP A 16 7.22 8.56 -11.97
N GLU A 17 7.30 7.54 -11.11
CA GLU A 17 8.53 6.80 -10.89
C GLU A 17 8.78 5.84 -12.05
N GLU A 18 9.93 5.97 -12.72
CA GLU A 18 10.35 5.01 -13.75
C GLU A 18 10.56 3.62 -13.12
N GLU A 19 11.24 3.58 -11.99
CA GLU A 19 11.52 2.37 -11.19
C GLU A 19 11.05 2.56 -9.74
N TYR A 20 10.80 1.47 -9.02
CA TYR A 20 10.41 1.55 -7.61
C TYR A 20 11.56 2.08 -6.74
N MET A 21 11.31 3.15 -6.00
CA MET A 21 12.32 3.87 -5.22
C MET A 21 12.40 3.44 -3.73
N GLY A 22 11.82 2.30 -3.35
CA GLY A 22 11.88 1.80 -1.97
C GLY A 22 10.91 2.49 -1.00
N ARG A 23 9.81 3.08 -1.50
CA ARG A 23 8.83 3.79 -0.67
C ARG A 23 7.82 2.84 -0.01
N GLN A 24 7.40 3.21 1.19
CA GLN A 24 6.38 2.51 1.97
C GLN A 24 5.20 3.43 2.23
N LEU A 25 3.99 2.86 2.21
CA LEU A 25 2.78 3.49 2.72
C LEU A 25 2.56 3.03 4.16
N ARG A 26 2.68 3.97 5.12
CA ARG A 26 2.58 3.70 6.55
C ARG A 26 1.19 4.04 7.06
N PHE A 27 0.40 3.01 7.36
CA PHE A 27 -0.95 3.11 7.90
C PHE A 27 -1.23 1.94 8.84
N ASN A 28 -2.19 2.11 9.75
CA ASN A 28 -2.71 1.10 10.66
C ASN A 28 -4.24 1.21 10.78
N GLU A 29 -4.84 0.40 11.64
CA GLU A 29 -6.28 0.34 11.88
C GLU A 29 -6.89 1.66 12.42
N TYR A 30 -6.06 2.57 12.93
CA TYR A 30 -6.46 3.87 13.47
C TYR A 30 -6.16 5.04 12.52
N THR A 31 -5.49 4.81 11.39
CA THR A 31 -5.23 5.85 10.40
C THR A 31 -6.29 5.80 9.30
N SER A 32 -7.19 6.79 9.28
CA SER A 32 -8.11 7.03 8.17
C SER A 32 -7.62 8.19 7.31
N TYR A 33 -7.61 8.03 5.98
CA TYR A 33 -7.45 9.15 5.04
C TYR A 33 -8.74 9.98 5.03
N ASN A 34 -8.92 10.84 6.05
CA ASN A 34 -9.72 12.06 5.99
C ASN A 34 -9.71 12.80 7.34
N PHE A 35 -9.46 14.12 7.25
CA PHE A 35 -9.63 15.15 8.29
C PHE A 35 -8.73 15.05 9.54
N ASP A 36 -7.46 15.45 9.42
CA ASP A 36 -6.89 16.54 10.25
C ASP A 36 -5.41 16.83 9.91
N TYR A 37 -5.03 18.09 10.11
CA TYR A 37 -3.70 18.72 9.99
C TYR A 37 -2.49 17.79 9.77
N TYR A 38 -1.83 17.92 8.61
CA TYR A 38 -0.47 17.49 8.18
C TYR A 38 0.03 16.06 8.51
N ALA A 39 -0.21 15.51 9.70
CA ALA A 39 0.25 14.18 10.14
C ALA A 39 -0.55 13.02 9.52
N HIS A 40 -1.81 13.26 9.12
CA HIS A 40 -2.68 12.28 8.46
C HIS A 40 -2.83 12.52 6.95
N ALA A 41 -2.09 13.49 6.40
CA ALA A 41 -2.01 13.67 4.96
C ALA A 41 -1.28 12.47 4.33
N MET A 42 -1.70 12.06 3.13
CA MET A 42 -1.04 10.98 2.36
C MET A 42 0.48 11.20 2.24
N GLU A 43 0.87 12.46 2.18
CA GLU A 43 2.25 12.96 2.14
C GLU A 43 3.09 12.50 3.33
N ALA A 44 2.51 12.45 4.52
CA ALA A 44 3.19 11.98 5.73
C ALA A 44 3.22 10.44 5.84
N MET A 45 2.34 9.77 5.11
CA MET A 45 2.23 8.30 5.10
C MET A 45 3.17 7.65 4.08
N VAL A 46 3.59 8.36 3.03
CA VAL A 46 4.57 7.85 2.05
C VAL A 46 6.00 8.15 2.51
N SER A 47 6.81 7.11 2.70
CA SER A 47 8.22 7.27 3.07
C SER A 47 9.09 7.77 1.90
N GLY A 48 10.28 8.30 2.22
CA GLY A 48 11.31 8.68 1.24
C GLY A 48 11.46 10.18 0.97
N VAL A 49 12.26 10.51 -0.05
CA VAL A 49 12.61 11.87 -0.48
C VAL A 49 12.44 11.97 -2.01
N PRO A 50 12.05 13.12 -2.60
CA PRO A 50 11.56 14.32 -1.93
C PRO A 50 10.32 14.04 -1.08
N ARG A 51 10.04 14.92 -0.11
CA ARG A 51 8.72 14.97 0.54
C ARG A 51 7.89 15.92 -0.30
N GLY A 52 6.79 15.46 -0.88
CA GLY A 52 5.99 16.23 -1.84
C GLY A 52 4.49 16.09 -1.61
N TRP A 53 3.72 16.91 -2.31
CA TRP A 53 2.25 16.89 -2.30
C TRP A 53 1.74 15.70 -3.12
N TYR A 54 1.88 14.48 -2.60
CA TYR A 54 1.43 13.27 -3.29
C TYR A 54 -0.08 13.12 -3.15
N ALA A 55 -0.80 13.46 -4.22
CA ALA A 55 -2.21 13.11 -4.31
C ALA A 55 -2.35 11.58 -4.41
N TYR A 56 -3.36 10.99 -3.77
CA TYR A 56 -3.72 9.56 -3.93
C TYR A 56 -3.85 9.12 -5.40
N ARG A 57 -4.10 10.08 -6.31
CA ARG A 57 -4.18 9.88 -7.76
C ARG A 57 -2.85 9.51 -8.42
N GLU A 58 -1.74 9.65 -7.69
CA GLU A 58 -0.40 9.37 -8.20
C GLU A 58 0.09 7.98 -7.83
N LEU A 59 -0.70 7.15 -7.14
CA LEU A 59 -0.32 5.76 -6.86
C LEU A 59 -0.43 4.92 -8.14
N GLU A 60 0.65 4.23 -8.49
CA GLU A 60 0.61 3.23 -9.56
C GLU A 60 0.18 1.87 -9.00
N TRP A 61 0.87 1.42 -7.96
CA TRP A 61 0.55 0.17 -7.27
C TRP A 61 0.95 0.20 -5.80
N LEU A 62 0.32 -0.69 -5.04
CA LEU A 62 0.68 -1.09 -3.69
C LEU A 62 1.14 -2.55 -3.70
N ALA A 63 2.16 -2.89 -2.93
CA ALA A 63 2.61 -4.27 -2.78
C ALA A 63 2.76 -4.64 -1.30
N PHE A 64 2.28 -5.84 -0.99
CA PHE A 64 2.23 -6.42 0.34
C PHE A 64 3.20 -7.62 0.34
N PRO A 65 4.43 -7.46 0.83
CA PRO A 65 5.39 -8.58 0.87
C PRO A 65 4.99 -9.60 1.94
N GLN A 66 5.27 -10.87 1.69
CA GLN A 66 5.03 -11.95 2.67
C GLN A 66 6.03 -11.86 3.83
N LEU A 67 7.29 -11.61 3.51
CA LEU A 67 8.36 -11.39 4.48
C LEU A 67 8.61 -9.89 4.58
N THR A 68 8.37 -9.32 5.75
CA THR A 68 8.61 -7.89 5.98
C THR A 68 10.09 -7.60 6.14
N SER A 69 10.45 -6.33 5.97
CA SER A 69 11.79 -5.80 6.28
C SER A 69 12.16 -5.95 7.76
N ASP A 70 11.17 -6.01 8.65
CA ASP A 70 11.37 -6.42 10.04
C ASP A 70 11.54 -7.94 10.12
N LYS A 71 12.66 -8.38 10.70
CA LYS A 71 13.12 -9.76 10.62
C LYS A 71 12.18 -10.66 11.43
N GLY A 72 11.46 -11.54 10.73
CA GLY A 72 10.69 -12.63 11.35
C GLY A 72 9.17 -12.39 11.41
N VAL A 73 8.68 -11.26 10.90
CA VAL A 73 7.23 -11.04 10.76
C VAL A 73 6.78 -11.52 9.38
N VAL A 74 5.81 -12.43 9.36
CA VAL A 74 5.19 -12.98 8.15
C VAL A 74 3.80 -12.38 8.01
N GLN A 75 3.54 -11.73 6.88
CA GLN A 75 2.25 -11.15 6.57
C GLN A 75 1.32 -12.18 5.93
N ASP A 76 0.08 -12.23 6.40
CA ASP A 76 -0.95 -13.13 5.87
C ASP A 76 -1.53 -12.58 4.56
N LEU A 77 -0.96 -13.02 3.46
CA LEU A 77 -1.37 -12.57 2.13
C LEU A 77 -2.70 -13.18 1.68
N GLU A 78 -3.12 -14.32 2.23
CA GLU A 78 -4.42 -14.91 1.93
C GLU A 78 -5.54 -14.09 2.57
N ALA A 79 -5.39 -13.76 3.86
CA ALA A 79 -6.33 -12.90 4.57
C ALA A 79 -6.43 -11.51 3.93
N LEU A 80 -5.31 -10.92 3.51
CA LEU A 80 -5.29 -9.64 2.80
C LEU A 80 -5.99 -9.71 1.44
N GLN A 81 -5.73 -10.75 0.66
CA GLN A 81 -6.38 -10.94 -0.64
C GLN A 81 -7.90 -11.03 -0.47
N GLN A 82 -8.38 -11.86 0.46
CA GLN A 82 -9.82 -11.99 0.75
C GLN A 82 -10.45 -10.64 1.14
N HIS A 83 -9.76 -9.84 1.97
CA HIS A 83 -10.26 -8.52 2.37
C HIS A 83 -10.33 -7.55 1.19
N LEU A 84 -9.31 -7.51 0.33
CA LEU A 84 -9.26 -6.61 -0.83
C LEU A 84 -10.29 -7.02 -1.90
N GLU A 85 -10.43 -8.32 -2.16
CA GLU A 85 -11.44 -8.85 -3.09
C GLU A 85 -12.87 -8.56 -2.61
N ALA A 86 -13.11 -8.57 -1.29
CA ALA A 86 -14.40 -8.23 -0.72
C ALA A 86 -14.80 -6.75 -0.89
N ILE A 87 -13.85 -5.84 -1.12
CA ILE A 87 -14.15 -4.44 -1.46
C ILE A 87 -14.48 -4.32 -2.96
N GLY A 88 -13.79 -5.10 -3.80
CA GLY A 88 -13.96 -5.11 -5.26
C GLY A 88 -13.35 -3.88 -5.95
N GLN A 89 -13.40 -3.86 -7.28
CA GLN A 89 -12.98 -2.72 -8.14
C GLN A 89 -11.47 -2.52 -8.36
N PHE A 90 -10.61 -3.45 -7.94
CA PHE A 90 -9.15 -3.36 -8.18
C PHE A 90 -8.62 -4.58 -8.92
N ARG A 91 -7.46 -4.42 -9.57
CA ARG A 91 -6.69 -5.54 -10.10
C ARG A 91 -5.67 -5.99 -9.06
N LEU A 92 -5.85 -7.22 -8.57
CA LEU A 92 -4.91 -7.89 -7.68
C LEU A 92 -4.06 -8.91 -8.45
N VAL A 93 -2.77 -8.97 -8.14
CA VAL A 93 -1.84 -9.96 -8.68
C VAL A 93 -1.09 -10.59 -7.51
N ARG A 94 -1.24 -11.90 -7.34
CA ARG A 94 -0.54 -12.70 -6.33
C ARG A 94 0.72 -13.32 -6.95
N SER A 95 1.88 -13.08 -6.33
CA SER A 95 3.09 -13.87 -6.53
C SER A 95 3.30 -14.79 -5.30
N PRO A 96 4.28 -15.70 -5.26
CA PRO A 96 4.53 -16.52 -4.06
C PRO A 96 4.78 -15.68 -2.80
N ASP A 97 5.51 -14.60 -2.98
CA ASP A 97 6.17 -13.76 -1.98
C ASP A 97 5.53 -12.37 -1.81
N SER A 98 4.53 -12.03 -2.63
CA SER A 98 3.86 -10.73 -2.57
C SER A 98 2.41 -10.79 -3.04
N LEU A 99 1.60 -9.83 -2.58
CA LEU A 99 0.30 -9.50 -3.16
C LEU A 99 0.37 -8.05 -3.64
N ARG A 100 0.11 -7.82 -4.93
CA ARG A 100 0.13 -6.48 -5.54
C ARG A 100 -1.27 -6.03 -5.91
N LEU A 101 -1.60 -4.79 -5.55
CA LEU A 101 -2.80 -4.07 -5.94
C LEU A 101 -2.42 -2.96 -6.92
N TYR A 102 -3.00 -2.97 -8.11
CA TYR A 102 -2.81 -1.89 -9.09
C TYR A 102 -3.88 -0.81 -8.91
N ALA A 103 -3.44 0.42 -8.68
CA ALA A 103 -4.31 1.59 -8.55
C ALA A 103 -4.57 2.26 -9.91
N TYR A 104 -3.66 2.10 -10.87
CA TYR A 104 -3.82 2.58 -12.24
C TYR A 104 -3.61 1.45 -13.25
N HIS A 105 -4.51 1.35 -14.23
CA HIS A 105 -4.35 0.45 -15.36
C HIS A 105 -3.72 1.22 -16.53
N ARG A 106 -2.40 1.11 -16.72
CA ARG A 106 -1.76 1.65 -17.94
C ARG A 106 -2.19 0.75 -19.11
N PRO A 107 -2.88 1.26 -20.14
CA PRO A 107 -3.13 0.48 -21.34
C PRO A 107 -1.78 0.09 -21.94
N SER A 108 -1.59 -1.21 -22.17
CA SER A 108 -0.47 -1.78 -22.93
C SER A 108 -0.62 -1.50 -24.41
#